data_AF-Z9JKD5-F1
#
_entry.id   AF-Z9JKD5-F1
#
_cell.length_a   1.000
_cell.length_b   1.000
_cell.length_c   1.000
_cell.angle_alpha   90.00
_cell.angle_beta   90.00
_cell.angle_gamma   90.00
#
_symmetry.space_group_name_H-M   'P 1'
#
loop_
_entity.id
_entity.type
_entity.pdbx_description
1 polymer ?
#
loop_
_entity_poly.entity_id
_entity_poly.type
_entity_poly.pdbx_seq_one_letter_code
_entity_poly.pdbx_strand_id
1 'polypeptide(L)' 'MLKDTWQIDWQETVRARDGSLKEAPYMMRVLVTIYQNKDTEMKLEQMFSNPHFVFVKDYNWSKQL' A
#
# COMPACT_ATOMS: atom_id res chain seq x y z
N MET A 1 14.54 -15.99 2.96
CA MET A 1 13.35 -15.30 2.44
C MET A 1 12.98 -14.22 3.45
N LEU A 2 12.81 -12.97 3.03
CA LEU A 2 12.30 -11.89 3.89
C LEU A 2 10.82 -12.20 4.18
N LYS A 3 10.55 -12.89 5.29
CA LYS A 3 9.21 -13.45 5.61
C LYS A 3 8.09 -12.39 5.64
N ASP A 4 8.46 -11.13 5.85
CA ASP A 4 7.52 -10.04 6.03
C ASP A 4 7.45 -9.07 4.84
N THR A 5 8.12 -9.40 3.72
CA THR A 5 8.09 -8.63 2.48
C THR A 5 7.13 -9.27 1.48
N TRP A 6 6.18 -8.49 0.99
CA TRP A 6 5.13 -8.88 0.06
C TRP A 6 5.34 -8.20 -1.28
N GLN A 7 5.16 -8.95 -2.37
CA GLN A 7 4.97 -8.39 -3.70
C GLN A 7 3.48 -8.19 -3.94
N ILE A 8 3.08 -6.99 -4.34
CA ILE A 8 1.71 -6.69 -4.73
C ILE A 8 1.75 -6.06 -6.13
N ASP A 9 0.94 -6.61 -7.02
CA ASP A 9 0.74 -6.12 -8.39
C ASP A 9 -0.68 -5.53 -8.49
N TRP A 10 -0.81 -4.35 -9.10
CA TRP A 10 -2.12 -3.71 -9.33
C TRP A 10 -2.16 -2.98 -10.67
N GLN A 11 -3.38 -2.74 -11.17
CA GLN A 11 -3.61 -1.87 -12.31
C GLN A 11 -3.99 -0.47 -11.81
N GLU A 12 -3.21 0.55 -12.19
CA GLU A 12 -3.47 1.94 -11.85
C GLU A 12 -4.24 2.64 -12.98
N THR A 13 -5.23 3.44 -12.60
CA THR A 13 -6.04 4.24 -13.53
C THR A 13 -6.07 5.69 -13.06
N VAL A 14 -5.58 6.61 -13.90
CA VAL A 14 -5.53 8.04 -13.60
C VAL A 14 -6.58 8.79 -14.43
N ARG A 15 -7.46 9.53 -13.75
CA ARG A 15 -8.55 10.30 -14.37
C ARG A 15 -8.43 11.79 -14.09
N ALA A 16 -8.89 12.60 -15.04
CA ALA A 16 -9.09 14.03 -14.85
C ALA A 16 -10.36 14.29 -14.03
N ARG A 17 -10.57 15.55 -13.61
CA ARG A 17 -11.75 15.94 -12.80
C ARG A 17 -13.08 15.72 -13.52
N ASP A 18 -13.07 15.73 -14.85
CA ASP A 18 -14.22 15.45 -15.72
C ASP A 18 -14.46 13.93 -15.92
N GLY A 19 -13.64 13.08 -15.31
CA GLY A 19 -13.73 11.62 -15.42
C GLY A 19 -13.03 11.02 -16.64
N SER A 20 -12.50 11.82 -17.56
CA SER A 20 -11.73 11.32 -18.71
C SER A 20 -10.42 10.68 -18.24
N LEU A 21 -9.92 9.69 -19.00
CA LEU A 21 -8.62 9.06 -18.72
C LEU A 21 -7.50 10.04 -19.09
N LYS A 22 -6.57 10.28 -18.16
CA LYS A 22 -5.38 11.10 -18.44
C LYS A 22 -4.35 10.32 -19.26
N GLU A 23 -4.31 9.01 -19.07
CA GLU A 23 -3.43 8.09 -19.77
C GLU A 23 -4.06 6.68 -19.77
N ALA A 24 -3.50 5.78 -20.59
CA ALA A 24 -3.90 4.38 -20.57
C ALA A 24 -3.58 3.76 -19.20
N PRO A 25 -4.48 2.95 -18.62
CA PRO A 25 -4.18 2.22 -17.39
C PRO A 25 -2.90 1.41 -17.50
N TYR A 26 -2.12 1.34 -16.43
CA TYR A 26 -0.83 0.66 -16.42
C TYR A 26 -0.65 -0.23 -15.19
N MET A 27 0.15 -1.28 -15.34
CA MET A 27 0.49 -2.19 -14.26
C MET A 27 1.56 -1.57 -13.38
N MET A 28 1.40 -1.75 -12.07
CA MET A 28 2.31 -1.32 -11.04
C MET A 28 2.69 -2.52 -10.18
N ARG A 29 3.87 -2.46 -9.59
CA ARG A 29 4.35 -3.42 -8.60
C ARG A 29 4.95 -2.71 -7.41
N VAL A 30 4.70 -3.23 -6.23
CA VAL A 30 5.36 -2.83 -4.99
C VAL A 30 5.98 -4.05 -4.31
N LEU A 31 7.16 -3.86 -3.76
CA LEU A 31 7.69 -4.69 -2.69
C LEU A 31 7.50 -3.91 -1.38
N VAL A 32 6.70 -4.46 -0.47
CA VAL A 32 6.36 -3.82 0.80
C VAL A 32 6.72 -4.74 1.96
N THR A 33 7.46 -4.23 2.92
CA THR A 33 7.78 -4.93 4.17
C THR A 33 6.85 -4.43 5.27
N ILE A 34 6.10 -5.34 5.90
CA ILE A 34 5.16 -5.02 6.97
C ILE A 34 5.60 -5.63 8.31
N TYR A 35 5.03 -5.17 9.41
CA TYR A 35 5.20 -5.79 10.73
C TYR A 35 3.96 -5.52 11.60
N GLN A 36 3.78 -6.35 12.64
CA GLN A 36 2.77 -6.11 13.67
C GLN A 36 3.41 -5.54 14.94
N ASN A 37 2.86 -4.46 15.49
CA ASN A 37 3.32 -3.90 16.76
C ASN A 37 2.14 -3.59 17.71
N LYS A 38 1.79 -4.58 18.51
CA LYS A 38 0.67 -4.51 19.47
C LYS A 38 1.00 -3.72 20.75
N ASP A 39 2.28 -3.44 20.98
CA ASP A 39 2.74 -2.69 22.15
C ASP A 39 2.69 -1.17 21.91
N THR A 40 2.29 -0.74 20.72
CA THR A 40 2.16 0.69 20.39
C THR A 40 0.93 1.27 21.06
N GLU A 41 1.11 2.32 21.86
CA GLU A 41 0.01 3.15 22.33
C GLU A 41 -0.60 3.90 21.15
N MET A 42 -1.86 3.60 20.83
CA MET A 42 -2.63 4.26 19.79
C MET A 42 -3.87 4.91 20.40
N LYS A 43 -4.26 6.07 19.87
CA LYS A 43 -5.54 6.68 20.23
C LYS A 43 -6.69 5.78 19.79
N LEU A 44 -7.83 5.85 20.48
CA LEU A 44 -9.01 5.03 20.18
C LEU A 44 -9.45 5.13 18.71
N GLU A 45 -9.43 6.34 18.14
CA GLU A 45 -9.74 6.60 16.73
C GLU A 45 -8.82 5.83 15.77
N GLN A 46 -7.53 5.72 16.10
CA GLN A 46 -6.54 5.04 15.27
C GLN A 46 -6.67 3.51 15.40
N MET A 47 -7.11 3.01 16.56
CA MET A 47 -7.40 1.58 16.74
C MET A 47 -8.53 1.10 15.83
N PHE A 48 -9.55 1.94 15.58
CA PHE A 48 -10.62 1.60 14.63
C PHE A 48 -10.12 1.53 13.19
N SER A 49 -9.14 2.37 12.82
CA SER A 49 -8.55 2.35 11.48
C SER A 49 -7.53 1.21 11.27
N ASN A 50 -6.88 0.73 12.33
CA ASN A 50 -5.88 -0.34 12.26
C ASN A 50 -5.98 -1.32 13.44
N PRO A 51 -7.06 -2.12 13.54
CA PRO A 51 -7.29 -3.01 14.68
C PRO A 51 -6.28 -4.16 14.79
N HIS A 52 -5.55 -4.45 13.70
CA HIS A 52 -4.54 -5.51 13.66
C HIS A 52 -3.12 -5.02 13.91
N PHE A 53 -2.93 -3.73 14.18
CA PHE A 53 -1.63 -3.14 14.46
C PHE A 53 -0.60 -3.46 13.36
N VAL A 54 -1.01 -3.45 12.09
CA VAL A 54 -0.13 -3.71 10.94
C VAL A 54 0.47 -2.40 10.47
N PHE A 55 1.79 -2.36 10.32
CA PHE A 55 2.53 -1.17 9.93
C PHE A 55 3.47 -1.48 8.76
N VAL A 56 3.70 -0.47 7.91
CA VAL A 56 4.68 -0.54 6.83
C VAL A 56 6.05 -0.14 7.38
N LYS A 57 7.05 -1.01 7.23
CA LYS A 57 8.45 -0.76 7.59
C LYS A 57 9.22 -0.11 6.45
N ASP A 58 9.01 -0.62 5.25
CA ASP A 58 9.69 -0.16 4.03
C ASP A 58 8.85 -0.51 2.80
N TYR A 59 8.97 0.27 1.74
CA TYR A 59 8.33 -0.02 0.46
C TYR A 59 9.06 0.61 -0.73
N ASN A 60 9.00 -0.08 -1.87
CA ASN A 60 9.41 0.48 -3.15
C ASN A 60 8.41 0.04 -4.22
N TRP A 61 7.91 0.99 -5.02
CA TRP A 61 7.02 0.68 -6.14
C TRP A 61 7.53 1.24 -7.46
N SER A 62 7.09 0.60 -8.56
CA SER A 62 7.39 1.04 -9.91
C SER A 62 6.30 0.64 -10.90
N LYS A 63 6.16 1.44 -11.96
CA LYS A 63 5.41 1.07 -13.17
C LYS A 63 6.12 -0.09 -13.85
N GLN A 64 5.37 -1.13 -14.17
CA GLN A 64 5.88 -2.26 -14.93
C GLN A 64 6.02 -1.84 -16.39
N LEU A 65 7.20 -2.11 -16.98
CA LEU A 65 7.52 -1.84 -18.38
C LEU A 65 6.85 -2.87 -19.30
#